data_AF-E3JAD4-F1
#
_entry.id   AF-E3JAD4-F1
#
_cell.length_a   1.000
_cell.length_b   1.000
_cell.length_c   1.000
_cell.angle_alpha   90.00
_cell.angle_beta   90.00
_cell.angle_gamma   90.00
#
_symmetry.space_group_name_H-M   'P 1'
#
loop_
_entity.id
_entity.type
_entity.pdbx_description
1 polymer ?
#
loop_
_entity_poly.entity_id
_entity_poly.type
_entity_poly.pdbx_seq_one_letter_code
_entity_poly.pdbx_strand_id
1 'polypeptide(L)'
;MTVGHAPAVSALGASAPARYHYLDALRAALMFMGVFVHAAAIGEVRAFRLIASASNLFRMDGFFVISGFFASMLVLRYRPGLMVRRRLLSIGVPFVAALVLLNPIALWLMYNQHNPHVGLVDYLLGHLAEHPAGPPRYWHLHLWFLVALLVYTLCSPAVFAALSALFRTRQFDWVARSRPWTMAALVTFVLLATLVLQGAYLLALRPVIETTPANFVVRSTLQCLPFFVVGMALFLDRQRLLPAFSRPAPVLLVVCGGLLCAVKLDLAAPLGSELGDELVRAALALAIVVNLFAFFHRFVNRERPSLRYGADAAYSVYLLHYVLIYVLAALLGIGANATLPGLLLITALTFVITLSVHHFLIRRFRVLAVVFNGKIALGKPSPARFEARRPALAADATAPLRLPGQRSASRDQPPAAAPGRGGDPYRRRGGRHRAPKA
;
A
#
# COMPACT_ATOMS: atom_id res chain seq x y z
N MET A 1 9.91 34.36 53.85
CA MET A 1 9.73 32.92 54.10
C MET A 1 8.46 32.49 53.34
N THR A 2 8.44 32.37 52.02
CA THR A 2 8.85 31.21 51.18
C THR A 2 8.34 29.86 51.70
N VAL A 3 7.29 29.30 51.07
CA VAL A 3 7.40 28.10 50.21
C VAL A 3 6.28 28.16 49.17
N GLY A 4 6.66 28.33 47.90
CA GLY A 4 5.78 28.10 46.76
C GLY A 4 5.79 26.62 46.37
N HIS A 5 4.62 26.07 46.02
CA HIS A 5 4.52 24.81 45.31
C HIS A 5 4.16 25.10 43.85
N ALA A 6 5.10 24.81 42.95
CA ALA A 6 4.88 24.81 41.51
C ALA A 6 3.97 23.62 41.14
N PRO A 7 2.99 23.79 40.24
CA PRO A 7 2.24 22.67 39.72
C PRO A 7 3.11 21.86 38.74
N ALA A 8 3.08 20.54 38.91
CA ALA A 8 3.74 19.57 38.06
C ALA A 8 3.35 19.77 36.60
N VAL A 9 4.35 19.93 35.74
CA VAL A 9 4.22 19.93 34.28
C VAL A 9 3.67 18.58 33.86
N SER A 10 2.40 18.56 33.45
CA SER A 10 1.75 17.43 32.81
C SER A 10 2.61 16.91 31.68
N ALA A 11 2.99 15.62 31.79
CA ALA A 11 3.73 14.89 30.78
C ALA A 11 3.11 15.11 29.39
N LEU A 12 3.88 15.76 28.52
CA LEU A 12 3.59 15.92 27.10
C LEU A 12 3.22 14.56 26.52
N GLY A 13 1.95 14.44 26.13
CA GLY A 13 1.43 13.26 25.46
C GLY A 13 2.34 12.90 24.30
N ALA A 14 2.91 11.70 24.35
CA ALA A 14 3.60 11.12 23.21
C ALA A 14 2.59 11.07 22.05
N SER A 15 2.70 12.02 21.13
CA SER A 15 1.89 12.09 19.92
C SER A 15 1.92 10.70 19.27
N ALA A 16 0.76 10.04 19.19
CA ALA A 16 0.64 8.77 18.49
C ALA A 16 1.27 8.92 17.09
N PRO A 17 2.05 7.93 16.61
CA PRO A 17 2.73 8.05 15.32
C PRO A 17 1.71 8.39 14.23
N ALA A 18 1.97 9.45 13.46
CA ALA A 18 1.09 9.92 12.39
C ALA A 18 0.67 8.74 11.49
N ARG A 19 -0.60 8.36 11.57
CA ARG A 19 -1.15 7.22 10.85
C ARG A 19 -1.61 7.69 9.47
N TYR A 20 -1.11 7.07 8.42
CA TYR A 20 -1.48 7.40 7.05
C TYR A 20 -2.83 6.75 6.70
N HIS A 21 -3.93 7.38 7.13
CA HIS A 21 -5.28 6.83 7.02
C HIS A 21 -5.69 6.52 5.56
N TYR A 22 -5.31 7.37 4.61
CA TYR A 22 -5.62 7.15 3.20
C TYR A 22 -4.87 5.96 2.61
N LEU A 23 -3.67 5.63 3.09
CA LEU A 23 -2.91 4.44 2.66
C LEU A 23 -3.53 3.15 3.20
N ASP A 24 -4.01 3.17 4.45
CA ASP A 24 -4.76 2.06 5.02
C ASP A 24 -6.04 1.79 4.22
N ALA A 25 -6.77 2.85 3.85
CA ALA A 25 -7.98 2.77 3.05
C ALA A 25 -7.71 2.30 1.61
N LEU A 26 -6.66 2.83 0.96
CA LEU A 26 -6.26 2.40 -0.38
C LEU A 26 -5.86 0.92 -0.39
N ARG A 27 -5.08 0.47 0.61
CA ARG A 27 -4.73 -0.94 0.77
C ARG A 27 -5.97 -1.82 0.88
N ALA A 28 -6.93 -1.42 1.71
CA ALA A 28 -8.18 -2.15 1.89
C ALA A 28 -8.98 -2.22 0.58
N ALA A 29 -9.10 -1.11 -0.15
CA ALA A 29 -9.79 -1.05 -1.43
C ALA A 29 -9.16 -1.98 -2.48
N LEU A 30 -7.83 -1.99 -2.59
CA LEU A 30 -7.10 -2.89 -3.50
C LEU A 30 -7.32 -4.37 -3.14
N MET A 31 -7.31 -4.70 -1.84
CA MET A 31 -7.59 -6.06 -1.36
C MET A 31 -9.03 -6.49 -1.64
N PHE A 32 -10.02 -5.62 -1.41
CA PHE A 32 -11.43 -5.92 -1.67
C PHE A 32 -11.75 -6.03 -3.16
N MET A 33 -11.07 -5.26 -4.02
CA MET A 33 -11.17 -5.44 -5.48
C MET A 33 -10.76 -6.86 -5.90
N GLY A 34 -9.89 -7.53 -5.13
CA GLY A 34 -9.61 -8.97 -5.16
C GLY A 34 -10.84 -9.85 -5.41
N VAL A 35 -11.88 -9.64 -4.61
CA VAL A 35 -13.08 -10.48 -4.59
C VAL A 35 -13.79 -10.46 -5.94
N PHE A 36 -13.94 -9.29 -6.56
CA PHE A 36 -14.57 -9.16 -7.87
C PHE A 36 -13.77 -9.87 -8.96
N VAL A 37 -12.43 -9.76 -8.93
CA VAL A 37 -11.56 -10.42 -9.92
C VAL A 37 -11.66 -11.94 -9.82
N HIS A 38 -11.74 -12.48 -8.61
CA HIS A 38 -11.85 -13.92 -8.42
C HIS A 38 -13.26 -14.46 -8.68
N ALA A 39 -14.30 -13.65 -8.43
CA ALA A 39 -15.66 -13.98 -8.86
C ALA A 39 -15.78 -14.00 -10.39
N ALA A 40 -15.02 -13.15 -11.09
CA ALA A 40 -14.95 -13.16 -12.56
C ALA A 40 -14.36 -14.47 -13.14
N ALA A 41 -13.69 -15.29 -12.34
CA ALA A 41 -13.15 -16.58 -12.78
C ALA A 41 -14.21 -17.69 -12.86
N ILE A 42 -15.43 -17.47 -12.33
CA ILE A 42 -16.50 -18.48 -12.33
C ILE A 42 -17.25 -18.53 -13.67
N GLY A 43 -17.41 -17.40 -14.36
CA GLY A 43 -18.14 -17.36 -15.64
C GLY A 43 -17.79 -16.15 -16.51
N GLU A 44 -18.22 -16.19 -17.77
CA GLU A 44 -17.73 -15.32 -18.85
C GLU A 44 -18.42 -13.94 -18.96
N VAL A 45 -18.96 -13.43 -17.86
CA VAL A 45 -19.70 -12.15 -17.84
C VAL A 45 -18.77 -10.97 -18.17
N ARG A 46 -19.07 -10.27 -19.28
CA ARG A 46 -18.24 -9.16 -19.81
C ARG A 46 -17.89 -8.09 -18.77
N ALA A 47 -18.86 -7.68 -17.93
CA ALA A 47 -18.63 -6.65 -16.91
C ALA A 47 -17.58 -7.08 -15.87
N PHE A 48 -17.66 -8.32 -15.38
CA PHE A 48 -16.70 -8.89 -14.42
C PHE A 48 -15.33 -9.11 -15.07
N ARG A 49 -15.28 -9.54 -16.34
CA ARG A 49 -14.03 -9.66 -17.10
C ARG A 49 -13.34 -8.31 -17.28
N LEU A 50 -14.09 -7.24 -17.57
CA LEU A 50 -13.54 -5.89 -17.66
C LEU A 50 -12.95 -5.42 -16.32
N ILE A 51 -13.65 -5.67 -15.22
CA ILE A 51 -13.16 -5.37 -13.86
C ILE A 51 -11.87 -6.15 -13.57
N ALA A 52 -11.84 -7.45 -13.90
CA ALA A 52 -10.67 -8.31 -13.72
C ALA A 52 -9.46 -7.81 -14.53
N SER A 53 -9.66 -7.54 -15.82
CA SER A 53 -8.62 -7.02 -16.70
C SER A 53 -8.10 -5.65 -16.24
N ALA A 54 -8.99 -4.71 -15.93
CA ALA A 54 -8.60 -3.39 -15.45
C ALA A 54 -7.86 -3.46 -14.11
N SER A 55 -8.33 -4.30 -13.18
CA SER A 55 -7.67 -4.53 -11.89
C SER A 55 -6.27 -5.12 -12.06
N ASN A 56 -6.08 -6.06 -12.99
CA ASN A 56 -4.79 -6.70 -13.20
C ASN A 56 -3.71 -5.75 -13.72
N LEU A 57 -4.08 -4.59 -14.30
CA LEU A 57 -3.13 -3.59 -14.79
C LEU A 57 -2.40 -2.80 -13.68
N PHE A 58 -2.90 -2.80 -12.44
CA PHE A 58 -2.31 -1.93 -11.40
C PHE A 58 -2.47 -2.44 -9.97
N ARG A 59 -3.41 -3.35 -9.69
CA ARG A 59 -3.79 -3.69 -8.31
C ARG A 59 -2.60 -4.22 -7.52
N MET A 60 -1.84 -5.13 -8.12
CA MET A 60 -0.70 -5.76 -7.47
C MET A 60 0.43 -4.75 -7.29
N ASP A 61 0.76 -3.98 -8.33
CA ASP A 61 1.77 -2.93 -8.28
C ASP A 61 1.47 -1.89 -7.20
N GLY A 62 0.23 -1.39 -7.16
CA GLY A 62 -0.23 -0.46 -6.13
C GLY A 62 -0.16 -1.04 -4.73
N PHE A 63 -0.54 -2.31 -4.57
CA PHE A 63 -0.45 -3.00 -3.28
C PHE A 63 1.02 -3.15 -2.83
N PHE A 64 1.94 -3.41 -3.74
CA PHE A 64 3.36 -3.51 -3.44
C PHE A 64 4.00 -2.16 -3.13
N VAL A 65 3.61 -1.06 -3.80
CA VAL A 65 4.00 0.31 -3.39
C VAL A 65 3.59 0.57 -1.93
N ILE A 66 2.34 0.26 -1.56
CA ILE A 66 1.87 0.47 -0.17
C ILE A 66 2.61 -0.45 0.81
N SER A 67 2.85 -1.70 0.42
CA SER A 67 3.57 -2.67 1.25
C SER A 67 5.02 -2.27 1.49
N GLY A 68 5.70 -1.69 0.49
CA GLY A 68 7.04 -1.13 0.62
C GLY A 68 7.08 0.07 1.55
N PHE A 69 6.09 0.97 1.45
CA PHE A 69 5.96 2.11 2.35
C PHE A 69 5.87 1.68 3.82
N PHE A 70 5.02 0.69 4.12
CA PHE A 70 4.90 0.15 5.47
C PHE A 70 6.11 -0.69 5.90
N ALA A 71 6.81 -1.36 4.98
CA ALA A 71 8.03 -2.08 5.28
C ALA A 71 9.12 -1.12 5.78
N SER A 72 9.34 0.02 5.13
CA SER A 72 10.28 1.04 5.59
C SER A 72 9.90 1.60 6.97
N MET A 73 8.60 1.80 7.24
CA MET A 73 8.11 2.22 8.55
C MET A 73 8.45 1.20 9.65
N LEU A 74 8.31 -0.09 9.34
CA LEU A 74 8.67 -1.18 10.25
C LEU A 74 10.19 -1.25 10.49
N VAL A 75 11.02 -1.05 9.46
CA VAL A 75 12.49 -1.04 9.56
C VAL A 75 12.97 0.11 10.47
N LEU A 76 12.32 1.28 10.45
CA LEU A 76 12.65 2.37 11.38
C LEU A 76 12.21 2.07 12.82
N ARG A 77 11.09 1.37 13.00
CA ARG A 77 10.49 1.13 14.31
C ARG A 77 11.15 -0.01 15.10
N TYR A 78 11.74 -0.98 14.41
CA TYR A 78 12.29 -2.20 15.01
C TYR A 78 13.73 -2.46 14.54
N ARG A 79 14.48 -3.30 15.28
CA ARG A 79 15.77 -3.81 14.81
C ARG A 79 15.57 -4.74 13.59
N PRO A 80 16.47 -4.77 12.59
CA PRO A 80 16.31 -5.56 11.36
C PRO A 80 15.85 -6.99 11.58
N GLY A 81 16.55 -7.77 12.42
CA GLY A 81 16.18 -9.16 12.70
C GLY A 81 14.80 -9.30 13.35
N LEU A 82 14.44 -8.39 14.27
CA LEU A 82 13.12 -8.39 14.90
C LEU A 82 12.00 -7.97 13.93
N MET A 83 12.28 -7.00 13.04
CA MET A 83 11.36 -6.58 11.98
C MET A 83 11.07 -7.74 11.04
N VAL A 84 12.12 -8.41 10.55
CA VAL A 84 12.01 -9.56 9.65
C VAL A 84 11.23 -10.68 10.33
N ARG A 85 11.62 -11.10 11.55
CA ARG A 85 10.91 -12.17 12.28
C ARG A 85 9.44 -11.86 12.51
N ARG A 86 9.10 -10.64 12.93
CA ARG A 86 7.70 -10.22 13.11
C ARG A 86 6.89 -10.33 11.83
N ARG A 87 7.45 -9.82 10.73
CA ARG A 87 6.73 -9.76 9.45
C ARG A 87 6.65 -11.13 8.80
N LEU A 88 7.71 -11.94 8.88
CA LEU A 88 7.69 -13.35 8.46
C LEU A 88 6.63 -14.15 9.21
N LEU A 89 6.47 -13.97 10.51
CA LEU A 89 5.43 -14.67 11.25
C LEU A 89 4.04 -14.12 10.93
N SER A 90 3.90 -12.79 10.83
CA SER A 90 2.63 -12.11 10.54
C SER A 90 2.08 -12.44 9.15
N ILE A 91 2.95 -12.70 8.17
CA ILE A 91 2.57 -13.04 6.79
C ILE A 91 2.62 -14.56 6.57
N GLY A 92 3.66 -15.22 7.08
CA GLY A 92 3.95 -16.63 6.86
C GLY A 92 3.01 -17.57 7.60
N VAL A 93 2.61 -17.26 8.84
CA VAL A 93 1.64 -18.10 9.56
C VAL A 93 0.29 -18.14 8.82
N PRO A 94 -0.31 -16.99 8.42
CA PRO A 94 -1.52 -17.05 7.62
C PRO A 94 -1.36 -17.65 6.24
N PHE A 95 -0.21 -17.42 5.60
CA PHE A 95 0.10 -18.06 4.31
C PHE A 95 0.07 -19.59 4.42
N VAL A 96 0.82 -20.17 5.35
CA VAL A 96 0.88 -21.63 5.55
C VAL A 96 -0.48 -22.18 5.94
N ALA A 97 -1.19 -21.50 6.84
CA ALA A 97 -2.53 -21.93 7.23
C ALA A 97 -3.52 -21.93 6.05
N ALA A 98 -3.53 -20.86 5.23
CA ALA A 98 -4.38 -20.83 4.04
C ALA A 98 -3.96 -21.87 3.00
N LEU A 99 -2.64 -22.06 2.80
CA LEU A 99 -2.09 -23.03 1.87
C LEU A 99 -2.46 -24.47 2.22
N VAL A 100 -2.49 -24.81 3.52
CA VAL A 100 -2.80 -26.17 3.98
C VAL A 100 -4.30 -26.38 4.17
N LEU A 101 -5.01 -25.41 4.74
CA LEU A 101 -6.41 -25.59 5.16
C LEU A 101 -7.43 -25.17 4.09
N LEU A 102 -7.17 -24.09 3.35
CA LEU A 102 -8.15 -23.48 2.45
C LEU A 102 -7.90 -23.83 0.98
N ASN A 103 -6.62 -23.87 0.61
CA ASN A 103 -6.19 -23.99 -0.77
C ASN A 103 -6.51 -25.36 -1.41
N PRO A 104 -6.38 -26.52 -0.72
CA PRO A 104 -6.77 -27.80 -1.30
C PRO A 104 -8.28 -27.87 -1.58
N ILE A 105 -9.10 -27.30 -0.67
CA ILE A 105 -10.56 -27.23 -0.84
C ILE A 105 -10.91 -26.34 -2.04
N ALA A 106 -10.27 -25.18 -2.17
CA ALA A 106 -10.50 -24.30 -3.31
C ALA A 106 -10.10 -24.94 -4.64
N LEU A 107 -8.95 -25.61 -4.69
CA LEU A 107 -8.47 -26.32 -5.88
C LEU A 107 -9.40 -27.48 -6.26
N TRP A 108 -9.87 -28.23 -5.28
CA TRP A 108 -10.84 -29.31 -5.49
C TRP A 108 -12.17 -28.77 -6.04
N LEU A 109 -12.73 -27.71 -5.45
CA LEU A 109 -14.00 -27.13 -5.94
C LEU A 109 -13.86 -26.58 -7.36
N MET A 110 -12.75 -25.89 -7.67
CA MET A 110 -12.46 -25.40 -9.02
C MET A 110 -12.33 -26.55 -10.03
N TYR A 111 -11.69 -27.65 -9.61
CA TYR A 111 -11.56 -28.85 -10.44
C TYR A 111 -12.92 -29.51 -10.69
N ASN A 112 -13.73 -29.67 -9.65
CA ASN A 112 -15.03 -30.34 -9.71
C ASN A 112 -16.08 -29.56 -10.52
N GLN A 113 -15.91 -28.24 -10.70
CA GLN A 113 -16.72 -27.46 -11.63
C GLN A 113 -16.59 -27.90 -13.10
N HIS A 114 -15.45 -28.46 -13.47
CA HIS A 114 -15.16 -28.92 -14.83
C HIS A 114 -15.15 -30.45 -14.95
N ASN A 115 -14.97 -31.14 -13.81
CA ASN A 115 -14.86 -32.59 -13.73
C ASN A 115 -15.78 -33.08 -12.60
N PRO A 116 -17.11 -33.09 -12.84
CA PRO A 116 -18.05 -33.46 -11.80
C PRO A 116 -17.83 -34.90 -11.34
N HIS A 117 -18.26 -35.20 -10.11
CA HIS A 117 -18.23 -36.53 -9.47
C HIS A 117 -16.90 -36.99 -8.88
N VAL A 118 -15.90 -36.12 -8.73
CA VAL A 118 -14.68 -36.46 -7.99
C VAL A 118 -14.79 -36.01 -6.53
N GLY A 119 -14.79 -36.97 -5.61
CA GLY A 119 -14.82 -36.71 -4.17
C GLY A 119 -13.56 -35.97 -3.68
N LEU A 120 -13.66 -35.25 -2.56
CA LEU A 120 -12.50 -34.53 -2.00
C LEU A 120 -11.36 -35.49 -1.62
N VAL A 121 -11.68 -36.64 -1.03
CA VAL A 121 -10.68 -37.64 -0.64
C VAL A 121 -9.98 -38.21 -1.87
N ASP A 122 -10.75 -38.57 -2.90
CA ASP A 122 -10.20 -39.06 -4.18
C ASP A 122 -9.28 -38.03 -4.84
N TYR A 123 -9.70 -36.77 -4.85
CA TYR A 123 -8.89 -35.67 -5.37
C TYR A 123 -7.57 -35.52 -4.61
N LEU A 124 -7.60 -35.58 -3.27
CA LEU A 124 -6.41 -35.45 -2.43
C LEU A 124 -5.45 -36.64 -2.58
N LEU A 125 -5.98 -37.83 -2.85
CA LEU A 125 -5.19 -39.03 -3.13
C LEU A 125 -4.64 -39.07 -4.58
N GLY A 126 -5.05 -38.13 -5.43
CA GLY A 126 -4.61 -38.06 -6.82
C GLY A 126 -5.43 -38.93 -7.78
N HIS A 127 -6.58 -39.45 -7.35
CA HIS A 127 -7.54 -40.15 -8.19
C HIS A 127 -8.33 -39.12 -9.01
N LEU A 128 -7.68 -38.61 -10.06
CA LEU A 128 -8.25 -37.62 -10.96
C LEU A 128 -8.98 -38.31 -12.13
N ALA A 129 -9.91 -37.59 -12.75
CA ALA A 129 -10.50 -38.01 -14.01
C ALA A 129 -9.41 -38.26 -15.06
N GLU A 130 -9.60 -39.29 -15.89
CA GLU A 130 -8.63 -39.70 -16.92
C GLU A 130 -8.28 -38.56 -17.90
N HIS A 131 -9.29 -37.76 -18.25
CA HIS A 131 -9.16 -36.62 -19.15
C HIS A 131 -9.66 -35.35 -18.45
N PRO A 132 -8.83 -34.72 -17.60
CA PRO A 132 -9.28 -33.59 -16.80
C PRO A 132 -9.53 -32.35 -17.67
N ALA A 133 -10.77 -31.89 -17.69
CA ALA A 133 -11.17 -30.64 -18.32
C ALA A 133 -10.86 -29.43 -17.42
N GLY A 134 -10.71 -28.25 -18.04
CA GLY A 134 -10.56 -26.97 -17.34
C GLY A 134 -9.12 -26.43 -17.29
N PRO A 135 -8.93 -25.25 -16.67
CA PRO A 135 -7.66 -24.55 -16.68
C PRO A 135 -6.56 -25.26 -15.88
N PRO A 136 -5.27 -24.97 -16.17
CA PRO A 136 -4.15 -25.50 -15.41
C PRO A 136 -4.24 -25.11 -13.94
N ARG A 137 -3.92 -26.08 -13.07
CA ARG A 137 -4.03 -25.95 -11.61
C ARG A 137 -2.72 -25.41 -11.04
N TYR A 138 -2.76 -24.17 -10.57
CA TYR A 138 -1.62 -23.56 -9.90
C TYR A 138 -1.72 -23.77 -8.39
N TRP A 139 -0.72 -24.43 -7.81
CA TRP A 139 -0.66 -24.74 -6.38
C TRP A 139 -0.80 -23.51 -5.47
N HIS A 140 -0.45 -22.31 -5.95
CA HIS A 140 -0.44 -21.09 -5.15
C HIS A 140 -1.75 -20.30 -5.23
N LEU A 141 -2.63 -20.56 -6.20
CA LEU A 141 -3.84 -19.77 -6.47
C LEU A 141 -3.59 -18.25 -6.31
N HIS A 142 -4.40 -17.56 -5.50
CA HIS A 142 -4.28 -16.13 -5.21
C HIS A 142 -3.27 -15.82 -4.09
N LEU A 143 -2.62 -16.82 -3.50
CA LEU A 143 -1.66 -16.71 -2.39
C LEU A 143 -0.25 -16.29 -2.83
N TRP A 144 0.05 -16.29 -4.13
CA TRP A 144 1.38 -16.00 -4.68
C TRP A 144 1.98 -14.67 -4.17
N PHE A 145 1.17 -13.63 -3.97
CA PHE A 145 1.72 -12.34 -3.56
C PHE A 145 2.20 -12.37 -2.10
N LEU A 146 1.67 -13.26 -1.25
CA LEU A 146 2.22 -13.45 0.09
C LEU A 146 3.62 -14.03 0.02
N VAL A 147 3.89 -14.94 -0.92
CA VAL A 147 5.24 -15.46 -1.18
C VAL A 147 6.17 -14.32 -1.59
N ALA A 148 5.75 -13.47 -2.52
CA ALA A 148 6.51 -12.28 -2.91
C ALA A 148 6.78 -11.35 -1.70
N LEU A 149 5.79 -11.12 -0.84
CA LEU A 149 5.97 -10.33 0.38
C LEU A 149 6.93 -10.96 1.39
N LEU A 150 6.97 -12.29 1.51
CA LEU A 150 7.94 -12.99 2.35
C LEU A 150 9.36 -12.75 1.82
N VAL A 151 9.58 -12.90 0.51
CA VAL A 151 10.87 -12.57 -0.13
C VAL A 151 11.26 -11.11 0.11
N TYR A 152 10.34 -10.17 -0.14
CA TYR A 152 10.62 -8.76 0.08
C TYR A 152 10.87 -8.41 1.55
N THR A 153 10.25 -9.13 2.50
CA THR A 153 10.53 -8.97 3.93
C THR A 153 12.00 -9.24 4.24
N LEU A 154 12.57 -10.30 3.67
CA LEU A 154 13.97 -10.66 3.86
C LEU A 154 14.90 -9.59 3.30
N CYS A 155 14.58 -9.06 2.11
CA CYS A 155 15.40 -8.04 1.44
C CYS A 155 15.21 -6.62 2.00
N SER A 156 14.12 -6.36 2.75
CA SER A 156 13.75 -5.01 3.21
C SER A 156 14.87 -4.27 3.95
N PRO A 157 15.61 -4.86 4.92
CA PRO A 157 16.68 -4.13 5.61
C PRO A 157 17.83 -3.71 4.68
N ALA A 158 18.20 -4.57 3.73
CA ALA A 158 19.26 -4.31 2.77
C ALA A 158 18.86 -3.19 1.79
N VAL A 159 17.66 -3.30 1.20
CA VAL A 159 17.11 -2.27 0.31
C VAL A 159 16.97 -0.93 1.05
N PHE A 160 16.50 -0.95 2.30
CA PHE A 160 16.38 0.25 3.11
C PHE A 160 17.73 0.93 3.36
N ALA A 161 18.78 0.14 3.64
CA ALA A 161 20.14 0.66 3.81
C ALA A 161 20.70 1.25 2.51
N ALA A 162 20.50 0.57 1.38
CA ALA A 162 20.93 1.03 0.06
C ALA A 162 20.23 2.34 -0.34
N LEU A 163 18.91 2.44 -0.18
CA LEU A 163 18.15 3.66 -0.42
C LEU A 163 18.59 4.80 0.51
N SER A 164 18.80 4.50 1.80
CA SER A 164 19.31 5.50 2.76
C SER A 164 20.70 6.01 2.37
N ALA A 165 21.54 5.17 1.76
CA ALA A 165 22.84 5.59 1.24
C ALA A 165 22.68 6.48 -0.01
N LEU A 166 21.83 6.08 -0.96
CA LEU A 166 21.52 6.84 -2.17
C LEU A 166 20.98 8.24 -1.84
N PHE A 167 20.09 8.34 -0.85
CA PHE A 167 19.43 9.61 -0.52
C PHE A 167 20.35 10.62 0.17
N ARG A 168 21.56 10.22 0.59
CA ARG A 168 22.61 11.12 1.11
C ARG A 168 23.46 11.75 0.00
N THR A 169 23.28 11.32 -1.25
CA THR A 169 24.06 11.82 -2.38
C THR A 169 23.51 13.15 -2.90
N ARG A 170 24.38 14.03 -3.41
CA ARG A 170 23.96 15.33 -3.99
C ARG A 170 23.08 15.14 -5.24
N GLN A 171 23.28 14.06 -5.98
CA GLN A 171 22.47 13.71 -7.15
C GLN A 171 21.01 13.52 -6.78
N PHE A 172 20.74 12.90 -5.63
CA PHE A 172 19.37 12.71 -5.16
C PHE A 172 18.69 14.03 -4.82
N ASP A 173 19.39 14.97 -4.18
CA ASP A 173 18.82 16.29 -3.87
C ASP A 173 18.43 17.06 -5.13
N TRP A 174 19.17 16.89 -6.23
CA TRP A 174 18.82 17.49 -7.53
C TRP A 174 17.54 16.87 -8.11
N VAL A 175 17.43 15.54 -8.09
CA VAL A 175 16.24 14.80 -8.56
C VAL A 175 15.00 15.12 -7.71
N ALA A 176 15.18 15.22 -6.40
CA ALA A 176 14.11 15.51 -5.44
C ALA A 176 13.74 17.00 -5.36
N ARG A 177 14.42 17.88 -6.13
CA ARG A 177 14.24 19.34 -6.08
C ARG A 177 12.87 19.77 -6.61
N SER A 178 12.34 19.08 -7.62
CA SER A 178 11.05 19.43 -8.21
C SER A 178 10.24 18.20 -8.62
N ARG A 179 8.92 18.38 -8.63
CA ARG A 179 7.97 17.34 -9.01
C ARG A 179 8.28 16.67 -10.36
N PRO A 180 8.51 17.38 -11.48
CA PRO A 180 8.74 16.72 -12.76
C PRO A 180 9.99 15.86 -12.76
N TRP A 181 11.11 16.33 -12.17
CA TRP A 181 12.33 15.53 -12.05
C TRP A 181 12.13 14.30 -11.17
N THR A 182 11.41 14.44 -10.05
CA THR A 182 11.06 13.32 -9.18
C THR A 182 10.21 12.29 -9.92
N MET A 183 9.17 12.72 -10.63
CA MET A 183 8.30 11.82 -11.39
C MET A 183 9.04 11.15 -12.54
N ALA A 184 9.88 11.90 -13.26
CA ALA A 184 10.73 11.35 -14.31
C ALA A 184 11.66 10.27 -13.74
N ALA A 185 12.35 10.55 -12.63
CA ALA A 185 13.22 9.57 -12.00
C ALA A 185 12.48 8.32 -11.49
N LEU A 186 11.26 8.46 -10.95
CA LEU A 186 10.46 7.31 -10.54
C LEU A 186 10.01 6.46 -11.73
N VAL A 187 9.55 7.11 -12.82
CA VAL A 187 9.18 6.42 -14.07
C VAL A 187 10.40 5.72 -14.67
N THR A 188 11.52 6.43 -14.81
CA THR A 188 12.78 5.87 -15.33
C THR A 188 13.26 4.71 -14.46
N PHE A 189 13.20 4.84 -13.13
CA PHE A 189 13.56 3.75 -12.22
C PHE A 189 12.67 2.52 -12.43
N VAL A 190 11.35 2.69 -12.45
CA VAL A 190 10.42 1.56 -12.65
C VAL A 190 10.66 0.90 -14.01
N LEU A 191 10.82 1.66 -15.08
CA LEU A 191 11.05 1.12 -16.42
C LEU A 191 12.41 0.44 -16.53
N LEU A 192 13.49 1.05 -16.06
CA LEU A 192 14.83 0.46 -16.11
C LEU A 192 14.92 -0.78 -15.24
N ALA A 193 14.37 -0.75 -14.02
CA ALA A 193 14.35 -1.91 -13.14
C ALA A 193 13.49 -3.04 -13.72
N THR A 194 12.34 -2.73 -14.33
CA THR A 194 11.51 -3.73 -15.04
C THR A 194 12.26 -4.31 -16.23
N LEU A 195 12.91 -3.47 -17.05
CA LEU A 195 13.72 -3.89 -18.19
C LEU A 195 14.83 -4.86 -17.76
N VAL A 196 15.59 -4.50 -16.72
CA VAL A 196 16.70 -5.31 -16.22
C VAL A 196 16.19 -6.62 -15.60
N LEU A 197 15.19 -6.56 -14.72
CA LEU A 197 14.69 -7.74 -14.02
C LEU A 197 13.96 -8.72 -14.94
N GLN A 198 13.12 -8.21 -15.84
CA GLN A 198 12.41 -9.06 -16.80
C GLN A 198 13.32 -9.53 -17.92
N GLY A 199 14.24 -8.70 -18.40
CA GLY A 199 15.29 -9.14 -19.33
C GLY A 199 16.13 -10.26 -18.72
N ALA A 200 16.60 -10.10 -17.48
CA ALA A 200 17.35 -11.15 -16.77
C ALA A 200 16.52 -12.42 -16.56
N TYR A 201 15.22 -12.29 -16.24
CA TYR A 201 14.33 -13.44 -16.14
C TYR A 201 14.22 -14.18 -17.48
N LEU A 202 13.95 -13.48 -18.58
CA LEU A 202 13.79 -14.07 -19.91
C LEU A 202 15.08 -14.77 -20.39
N LEU A 203 16.25 -14.18 -20.13
CA LEU A 203 17.53 -14.71 -20.59
C LEU A 203 18.06 -15.85 -19.71
N ALA A 204 17.97 -15.74 -18.38
CA ALA A 204 18.67 -16.63 -17.46
C ALA A 204 17.76 -17.61 -16.70
N LEU A 205 16.56 -17.17 -16.29
CA LEU A 205 15.70 -17.96 -15.42
C LEU A 205 14.69 -18.79 -16.21
N ARG A 206 14.01 -18.18 -17.19
CA ARG A 206 12.95 -18.81 -17.97
C ARG A 206 13.38 -20.18 -18.56
N PRO A 207 14.54 -20.32 -19.24
CA PRO A 207 14.94 -21.61 -19.81
C PRO A 207 15.06 -22.74 -18.78
N VAL A 208 15.32 -22.39 -17.51
CA VAL A 208 15.53 -23.35 -16.42
C VAL A 208 14.24 -23.65 -15.68
N ILE A 209 13.39 -22.64 -15.48
CA ILE A 209 12.25 -22.75 -14.55
C ILE A 209 10.88 -22.74 -15.22
N GLU A 210 10.76 -22.54 -16.54
CA GLU A 210 9.47 -22.36 -17.22
C GLU A 210 8.49 -23.53 -17.02
N THR A 211 9.01 -24.76 -16.98
CA THR A 211 8.23 -25.98 -16.75
C THR A 211 7.95 -26.26 -15.27
N THR A 212 8.56 -25.49 -14.36
CA THR A 212 8.42 -25.71 -12.92
C THR A 212 7.20 -24.99 -12.36
N PRO A 213 6.57 -25.52 -11.29
CA PRO A 213 5.45 -24.85 -10.62
C PRO A 213 5.84 -23.51 -9.96
N ALA A 214 7.13 -23.21 -9.86
CA ALA A 214 7.65 -21.97 -9.28
C ALA A 214 7.68 -20.80 -10.28
N ASN A 215 7.61 -21.07 -11.59
CA ASN A 215 7.82 -20.08 -12.65
C ASN A 215 7.00 -18.80 -12.45
N PHE A 216 5.68 -18.96 -12.29
CA PHE A 216 4.76 -17.85 -12.11
C PHE A 216 5.13 -17.00 -10.89
N VAL A 217 5.40 -17.65 -9.76
CA VAL A 217 5.72 -16.96 -8.50
C VAL A 217 7.03 -16.17 -8.63
N VAL A 218 8.05 -16.76 -9.25
CA VAL A 218 9.35 -16.09 -9.48
C VAL A 218 9.17 -14.89 -10.40
N ARG A 219 8.54 -15.09 -11.57
CA ARG A 219 8.29 -14.01 -12.54
C ARG A 219 7.51 -12.85 -11.89
N SER A 220 6.39 -13.14 -11.23
CA SER A 220 5.57 -12.12 -10.58
C SER A 220 6.28 -11.42 -9.42
N THR A 221 7.13 -12.15 -8.69
CA THR A 221 7.99 -11.56 -7.64
C THR A 221 9.04 -10.61 -8.22
N LEU A 222 9.55 -10.87 -9.42
CA LEU A 222 10.48 -9.94 -10.09
C LEU A 222 9.74 -8.73 -10.67
N GLN A 223 8.55 -8.93 -11.25
CA GLN A 223 7.72 -7.86 -11.83
C GLN A 223 7.30 -6.82 -10.77
N CYS A 224 6.93 -7.26 -9.58
CA CYS A 224 6.42 -6.38 -8.53
C CYS A 224 7.53 -5.68 -7.70
N LEU A 225 8.79 -6.08 -7.85
CA LEU A 225 9.89 -5.59 -7.01
C LEU A 225 10.15 -4.08 -7.19
N PRO A 226 10.19 -3.51 -8.41
CA PRO A 226 10.38 -2.07 -8.59
C PRO A 226 9.34 -1.24 -7.83
N PHE A 227 8.07 -1.65 -7.86
CA PHE A 227 6.98 -0.99 -7.17
C PHE A 227 7.13 -1.05 -5.65
N PHE A 228 7.56 -2.20 -5.12
CA PHE A 228 7.89 -2.31 -3.70
C PHE A 228 9.01 -1.34 -3.28
N VAL A 229 10.06 -1.22 -4.09
CA VAL A 229 11.18 -0.30 -3.84
C VAL A 229 10.72 1.16 -3.92
N VAL A 230 9.88 1.52 -4.90
CA VAL A 230 9.24 2.86 -4.97
C VAL A 230 8.49 3.14 -3.67
N GLY A 231 7.68 2.20 -3.18
CA GLY A 231 7.01 2.30 -1.90
C GLY A 231 7.96 2.62 -0.73
N MET A 232 9.07 1.90 -0.65
CA MET A 232 10.08 2.11 0.38
C MET A 232 10.72 3.50 0.29
N ALA A 233 11.02 3.96 -0.93
CA ALA A 233 11.55 5.29 -1.21
C ALA A 233 10.58 6.40 -0.78
N LEU A 234 9.28 6.26 -1.10
CA LEU A 234 8.24 7.23 -0.72
C LEU A 234 8.17 7.48 0.79
N PHE A 235 8.42 6.46 1.61
CA PHE A 235 8.44 6.63 3.07
C PHE A 235 9.76 7.26 3.57
N LEU A 236 10.89 6.84 2.98
CA LEU A 236 12.22 7.29 3.37
C LEU A 236 12.40 8.80 3.20
N ASP A 237 11.97 9.35 2.07
CA ASP A 237 11.93 10.80 1.82
C ASP A 237 10.49 11.27 1.60
N ARG A 238 9.66 11.04 2.61
CA ARG A 238 8.24 11.40 2.57
C ARG A 238 7.97 12.90 2.53
N GLN A 239 8.96 13.75 2.76
CA GLN A 239 8.77 15.21 2.68
C GLN A 239 8.78 15.68 1.22
N ARG A 240 9.63 15.08 0.38
CA ARG A 240 9.73 15.46 -1.04
C ARG A 240 8.98 14.49 -1.96
N LEU A 241 9.20 13.19 -1.80
CA LEU A 241 8.68 12.18 -2.72
C LEU A 241 7.18 11.92 -2.54
N LEU A 242 6.68 11.82 -1.31
CA LEU A 242 5.26 11.50 -1.07
C LEU A 242 4.31 12.60 -1.57
N PRO A 243 4.56 13.91 -1.35
CA PRO A 243 3.77 14.97 -1.97
C PRO A 243 3.91 15.00 -3.49
N ALA A 244 5.07 14.68 -4.05
CA ALA A 244 5.22 14.56 -5.50
C ALA A 244 4.42 13.36 -6.05
N PHE A 245 4.36 12.24 -5.34
CA PHE A 245 3.62 11.06 -5.78
C PHE A 245 2.10 11.19 -5.57
N SER A 246 1.65 11.98 -4.58
CA SER A 246 0.24 12.08 -4.18
C SER A 246 -0.50 13.29 -4.77
N ARG A 247 -0.07 13.83 -5.92
CA ARG A 247 -0.88 14.77 -6.71
C ARG A 247 -1.22 14.16 -8.06
N PRO A 248 -2.37 14.50 -8.66
CA PRO A 248 -2.82 13.85 -9.88
C PRO A 248 -1.82 14.07 -11.02
N ALA A 249 -1.67 13.05 -11.85
CA ALA A 249 -0.84 13.05 -13.05
C ALA A 249 -1.67 12.51 -14.23
N PRO A 250 -2.73 13.22 -14.65
CA PRO A 250 -3.63 12.75 -15.70
C PRO A 250 -2.91 12.66 -17.06
N VAL A 251 -1.96 13.55 -17.34
CA VAL A 251 -1.15 13.50 -18.57
C VAL A 251 -0.38 12.19 -18.65
N LEU A 252 0.30 11.79 -17.56
CA LEU A 252 1.01 10.50 -17.50
C LEU A 252 0.04 9.33 -17.74
N LEU A 253 -1.15 9.38 -17.15
CA LEU A 253 -2.18 8.35 -17.33
C LEU A 253 -2.67 8.27 -18.78
N VAL A 254 -2.96 9.41 -19.42
CA VAL A 254 -3.41 9.47 -20.81
C VAL A 254 -2.32 8.99 -21.76
N VAL A 255 -1.06 9.40 -21.55
CA VAL A 255 0.07 8.97 -22.38
C VAL A 255 0.30 7.47 -22.25
N CYS A 256 0.38 6.92 -21.04
CA CYS A 256 0.57 5.48 -20.85
C CYS A 256 -0.63 4.65 -21.31
N GLY A 257 -1.86 5.17 -21.13
CA GLY A 257 -3.08 4.53 -21.62
C GLY A 257 -3.14 4.50 -23.14
N GLY A 258 -2.81 5.62 -23.80
CA GLY A 258 -2.68 5.71 -25.25
C GLY A 258 -1.61 4.76 -25.79
N LEU A 259 -0.47 4.65 -25.11
CA LEU A 259 0.59 3.71 -25.47
C LEU A 259 0.13 2.25 -25.39
N LEU A 260 -0.58 1.87 -24.32
CA LEU A 260 -1.16 0.53 -24.22
C LEU A 260 -2.16 0.27 -25.36
N CYS A 261 -3.04 1.23 -25.66
CA CYS A 261 -3.96 1.11 -26.79
C CYS A 261 -3.22 0.94 -28.12
N ALA A 262 -2.16 1.73 -28.36
CA ALA A 262 -1.34 1.61 -29.57
C ALA A 262 -0.69 0.22 -29.71
N VAL A 263 -0.16 -0.34 -28.62
CA VAL A 263 0.38 -1.71 -28.61
C VAL A 263 -0.71 -2.75 -28.87
N LYS A 264 -1.89 -2.62 -28.25
CA LYS A 264 -3.00 -3.56 -28.47
C LYS A 264 -3.63 -3.49 -29.86
N LEU A 265 -3.48 -2.36 -30.55
CA LEU A 265 -3.90 -2.16 -31.94
C LEU A 265 -2.79 -2.47 -32.95
N ASP A 266 -1.66 -3.03 -32.49
CA ASP A 266 -0.48 -3.36 -33.31
C ASP A 266 0.14 -2.15 -34.05
N LEU A 267 -0.12 -0.93 -33.56
CA LEU A 267 0.44 0.32 -34.08
C LEU A 267 1.87 0.58 -33.60
N ALA A 268 2.39 -0.25 -32.69
CA ALA A 268 3.69 -0.11 -32.05
C ALA A 268 4.43 -1.46 -31.97
N ALA A 269 4.60 -2.12 -33.11
CA ALA A 269 5.13 -3.48 -33.23
C ALA A 269 6.40 -3.81 -32.40
N PRO A 270 7.42 -2.94 -32.27
CA PRO A 270 8.59 -3.21 -31.42
C PRO A 270 8.26 -3.37 -29.93
N LEU A 271 7.22 -2.66 -29.47
CA LEU A 271 6.69 -2.75 -28.10
C LEU A 271 5.69 -3.91 -27.93
N GLY A 272 5.35 -4.64 -28.99
CA GLY A 272 4.52 -5.84 -28.97
C GLY A 272 5.26 -7.12 -28.52
N SER A 273 6.57 -7.04 -28.25
CA SER A 273 7.32 -8.13 -27.62
C SER A 273 6.87 -8.39 -26.16
N GLU A 274 7.11 -9.59 -25.62
CA GLU A 274 6.79 -9.93 -24.22
C GLU A 274 7.37 -8.89 -23.24
N LEU A 275 8.63 -8.50 -23.46
CA LEU A 275 9.30 -7.47 -22.66
C LEU A 275 8.70 -6.07 -22.86
N GLY A 276 8.32 -5.72 -24.08
CA GLY A 276 7.67 -4.45 -24.41
C GLY A 276 6.31 -4.30 -23.74
N ASP A 277 5.46 -5.34 -23.78
CA ASP A 277 4.16 -5.36 -23.13
C ASP A 277 4.29 -5.20 -21.60
N GLU A 278 5.28 -5.85 -20.98
CA GLU A 278 5.58 -5.68 -19.55
C GLU A 278 6.02 -4.25 -19.20
N LEU A 279 6.85 -3.61 -20.04
CA LEU A 279 7.27 -2.22 -19.83
C LEU A 279 6.09 -1.24 -19.94
N VAL A 280 5.23 -1.42 -20.95
CA VAL A 280 4.05 -0.58 -21.15
C VAL A 280 3.05 -0.76 -20.01
N ARG A 281 2.85 -2.00 -19.56
CA ARG A 281 2.03 -2.30 -18.38
C ARG A 281 2.60 -1.69 -17.12
N ALA A 282 3.92 -1.78 -16.88
CA ALA A 282 4.56 -1.17 -15.72
C ALA A 282 4.42 0.37 -15.72
N ALA A 283 4.56 1.01 -16.88
CA ALA A 283 4.34 2.46 -17.03
C ALA A 283 2.90 2.84 -16.66
N LEU A 284 1.92 2.12 -17.22
CA LEU A 284 0.50 2.36 -16.97
C LEU A 284 0.13 2.07 -15.51
N ALA A 285 0.63 0.98 -14.94
CA ALA A 285 0.44 0.63 -13.54
C ALA A 285 0.89 1.78 -12.64
N LEU A 286 2.11 2.30 -12.85
CA LEU A 286 2.62 3.45 -12.11
C LEU A 286 1.74 4.68 -12.28
N ALA A 287 1.30 4.98 -13.50
CA ALA A 287 0.42 6.10 -13.79
C ALA A 287 -0.92 6.00 -13.06
N ILE A 288 -1.54 4.82 -13.05
CA ILE A 288 -2.79 4.57 -12.32
C ILE A 288 -2.54 4.70 -10.81
N VAL A 289 -1.49 4.09 -10.27
CA VAL A 289 -1.17 4.11 -8.85
C VAL A 289 -0.93 5.54 -8.35
N VAL A 290 -0.19 6.38 -9.09
CA VAL A 290 0.01 7.81 -8.76
C VAL A 290 -1.33 8.54 -8.65
N ASN A 291 -2.23 8.32 -9.61
CA ASN A 291 -3.54 8.97 -9.60
C ASN A 291 -4.46 8.42 -8.49
N LEU A 292 -4.36 7.13 -8.14
CA LEU A 292 -5.07 6.56 -6.99
C LEU A 292 -4.55 7.11 -5.67
N PHE A 293 -3.23 7.25 -5.51
CA PHE A 293 -2.63 7.90 -4.34
C PHE A 293 -3.14 9.34 -4.24
N ALA A 294 -3.15 10.09 -5.34
CA ALA A 294 -3.67 11.44 -5.36
C ALA A 294 -5.17 11.53 -5.03
N PHE A 295 -5.98 10.60 -5.52
CA PHE A 295 -7.40 10.53 -5.22
C PHE A 295 -7.64 10.24 -3.73
N PHE A 296 -7.03 9.19 -3.18
CA PHE A 296 -7.19 8.83 -1.78
C PHE A 296 -6.61 9.92 -0.84
N HIS A 297 -5.47 10.51 -1.20
CA HIS A 297 -4.89 11.65 -0.48
C HIS A 297 -5.69 12.95 -0.64
N ARG A 298 -6.66 13.04 -1.54
CA ARG A 298 -7.56 14.21 -1.62
C ARG A 298 -8.86 13.98 -0.85
N PHE A 299 -9.44 12.79 -0.99
CA PHE A 299 -10.80 12.51 -0.53
C PHE A 299 -10.86 11.70 0.78
N VAL A 300 -9.76 11.06 1.20
CA VAL A 300 -9.71 10.14 2.35
C VAL A 300 -8.72 10.62 3.43
N ASN A 301 -8.71 11.93 3.68
CA ASN A 301 -7.75 12.56 4.61
C ASN A 301 -8.13 12.53 6.08
N ARG A 302 -9.29 11.97 6.42
CA ARG A 302 -9.77 11.90 7.80
C ARG A 302 -9.89 10.45 8.23
N GLU A 303 -9.56 10.20 9.49
CA GLU A 303 -9.84 8.90 10.10
C GLU A 303 -11.36 8.66 10.08
N ARG A 304 -11.77 7.54 9.49
CA ARG A 304 -13.16 7.05 9.56
C ARG A 304 -13.15 5.65 10.17
N PRO A 305 -14.00 5.38 11.19
CA PRO A 305 -14.05 4.06 11.82
C PRO A 305 -14.32 2.92 10.84
N SER A 306 -15.17 3.14 9.83
CA SER A 306 -15.48 2.16 8.79
C SER A 306 -14.27 1.81 7.92
N LEU A 307 -13.46 2.81 7.53
CA LEU A 307 -12.24 2.57 6.75
C LEU A 307 -11.18 1.85 7.57
N ARG A 308 -11.07 2.19 8.86
CA ARG A 308 -10.19 1.49 9.79
C ARG A 308 -10.60 0.03 9.97
N TYR A 309 -11.91 -0.23 10.09
CA TYR A 309 -12.46 -1.58 10.13
C TYR A 309 -12.18 -2.34 8.82
N GLY A 310 -12.44 -1.72 7.67
CA GLY A 310 -12.14 -2.31 6.36
C GLY A 310 -10.67 -2.69 6.23
N ALA A 311 -9.75 -1.81 6.63
CA ALA A 311 -8.32 -2.08 6.61
C ALA A 311 -7.86 -3.18 7.59
N ASP A 312 -8.59 -3.38 8.70
CA ASP A 312 -8.37 -4.46 9.66
C ASP A 312 -8.92 -5.80 9.19
N ALA A 313 -10.03 -5.77 8.45
CA ALA A 313 -10.70 -6.95 7.91
C ALA A 313 -10.12 -7.42 6.57
N ALA A 314 -9.48 -6.53 5.81
CA ALA A 314 -9.01 -6.77 4.45
C ALA A 314 -8.14 -8.03 4.31
N TYR A 315 -7.29 -8.31 5.29
CA TYR A 315 -6.43 -9.49 5.23
C TYR A 315 -7.20 -10.79 5.46
N SER A 316 -8.16 -10.81 6.39
CA SER A 316 -9.04 -11.97 6.60
C SER A 316 -9.95 -12.24 5.40
N VAL A 317 -10.54 -11.19 4.81
CA VAL A 317 -11.32 -11.30 3.57
C VAL A 317 -10.45 -11.87 2.47
N TYR A 318 -9.24 -11.35 2.32
CA TYR A 318 -8.28 -11.85 1.33
C TYR A 318 -7.98 -13.35 1.48
N LEU A 319 -7.80 -13.89 2.69
CA LEU A 319 -7.50 -15.32 2.83
C LEU A 319 -8.71 -16.22 2.54
N LEU A 320 -9.90 -15.77 2.91
CA LEU A 320 -11.11 -16.60 2.89
C LEU A 320 -11.95 -16.46 1.60
N HIS A 321 -11.87 -15.33 0.90
CA HIS A 321 -12.81 -15.04 -0.19
C HIS A 321 -12.75 -16.06 -1.32
N TYR A 322 -11.56 -16.53 -1.72
CA TYR A 322 -11.44 -17.40 -2.89
C TYR A 322 -12.11 -18.75 -2.68
N VAL A 323 -11.86 -19.42 -1.54
CA VAL A 323 -12.54 -20.68 -1.22
C VAL A 323 -14.05 -20.47 -1.09
N LEU A 324 -14.49 -19.36 -0.47
CA LEU A 324 -15.91 -19.06 -0.33
C LEU A 324 -16.61 -18.78 -1.66
N ILE A 325 -15.95 -18.12 -2.61
CA ILE A 325 -16.48 -17.91 -3.96
C ILE A 325 -16.81 -19.26 -4.61
N TYR A 326 -15.90 -20.23 -4.55
CA TYR A 326 -16.12 -21.55 -5.15
C TYR A 326 -17.11 -22.41 -4.34
N VAL A 327 -17.13 -22.30 -3.01
CA VAL A 327 -18.16 -22.96 -2.17
C VAL A 327 -19.55 -22.43 -2.55
N LEU A 328 -19.73 -21.12 -2.63
CA LEU A 328 -21.00 -20.50 -3.00
C LEU A 328 -21.39 -20.82 -4.44
N ALA A 329 -20.44 -20.81 -5.37
CA ALA A 329 -20.66 -21.20 -6.76
C ALA A 329 -21.18 -22.65 -6.84
N ALA A 330 -20.57 -23.58 -6.10
CA ALA A 330 -21.01 -24.98 -6.05
C ALA A 330 -22.40 -25.13 -5.41
N LEU A 331 -22.65 -24.49 -4.27
CA LEU A 331 -23.93 -24.57 -3.56
C LEU A 331 -25.10 -23.96 -4.34
N LEU A 332 -24.84 -22.88 -5.10
CA LEU A 332 -25.86 -22.20 -5.90
C LEU A 332 -25.97 -22.76 -7.33
N GLY A 333 -25.16 -23.75 -7.70
CA GLY A 333 -25.14 -24.30 -9.07
C GLY A 333 -24.68 -23.29 -10.12
N ILE A 334 -23.88 -22.30 -9.74
CA ILE A 334 -23.38 -21.26 -10.64
C ILE A 334 -21.99 -21.66 -11.15
N GLY A 335 -21.90 -21.99 -12.43
CA GLY A 335 -20.64 -22.33 -13.12
C GLY A 335 -20.36 -21.42 -14.31
N ALA A 336 -19.82 -21.98 -15.39
CA ALA A 336 -19.41 -21.24 -16.60
C ALA A 336 -20.53 -20.37 -17.20
N ASN A 337 -21.79 -20.81 -17.12
CA ASN A 337 -22.98 -20.11 -17.60
C ASN A 337 -23.52 -19.04 -16.62
N ALA A 338 -22.68 -18.58 -15.67
CA ALA A 338 -23.07 -17.58 -14.69
C ALA A 338 -23.63 -16.32 -15.35
N THR A 339 -24.74 -15.82 -14.82
CA THR A 339 -25.32 -14.54 -15.20
C THR A 339 -24.75 -13.42 -14.32
N LEU A 340 -24.90 -12.16 -14.77
CA LEU A 340 -24.48 -11.00 -13.98
C LEU A 340 -25.12 -10.98 -12.57
N PRO A 341 -26.44 -11.22 -12.39
CA PRO A 341 -27.03 -11.35 -11.05
C PRO A 341 -26.40 -12.46 -10.21
N GLY A 342 -26.10 -13.62 -10.81
CA GLY A 342 -25.46 -14.73 -10.11
C GLY A 342 -24.07 -14.37 -9.56
N LEU A 343 -23.23 -13.72 -10.38
CA LEU A 343 -21.90 -13.28 -9.93
C LEU A 343 -21.96 -12.15 -8.88
N LEU A 344 -22.92 -11.23 -9.00
CA LEU A 344 -23.17 -10.20 -7.99
C LEU A 344 -23.62 -10.82 -6.67
N LEU A 345 -24.49 -11.84 -6.71
CA LEU A 345 -24.93 -12.57 -5.53
C LEU A 345 -23.75 -13.29 -4.84
N ILE A 346 -22.94 -14.05 -5.59
CA ILE A 346 -21.74 -14.71 -5.05
C ILE A 346 -20.79 -13.68 -4.41
N THR A 347 -20.55 -12.56 -5.10
CA THR A 347 -19.65 -11.51 -4.61
C THR A 347 -20.18 -10.88 -3.32
N ALA A 348 -21.47 -10.54 -3.28
CA ALA A 348 -22.11 -9.95 -2.11
C ALA A 348 -22.11 -10.91 -0.91
N LEU A 349 -22.51 -12.17 -1.13
CA LEU A 349 -22.48 -13.21 -0.09
C LEU A 349 -21.05 -13.46 0.41
N THR A 350 -20.06 -13.46 -0.48
CA THR A 350 -18.65 -13.58 -0.09
C THR A 350 -18.24 -12.46 0.85
N PHE A 351 -18.57 -11.20 0.55
CA PHE A 351 -18.28 -10.08 1.46
C PHE A 351 -19.03 -10.22 2.79
N VAL A 352 -20.32 -10.53 2.77
CA VAL A 352 -21.13 -10.67 3.98
C VAL A 352 -20.56 -11.76 4.88
N ILE A 353 -20.28 -12.95 4.33
CA ILE A 353 -19.76 -14.09 5.08
C ILE A 353 -18.36 -13.79 5.61
N THR A 354 -17.43 -13.33 4.76
CA THR A 354 -16.05 -13.04 5.20
C THR A 354 -15.98 -11.95 6.26
N LEU A 355 -16.76 -10.87 6.13
CA LEU A 355 -16.82 -9.81 7.13
C LEU A 355 -17.48 -10.28 8.43
N SER A 356 -18.50 -11.15 8.35
CA SER A 356 -19.13 -11.76 9.52
C SER A 356 -18.16 -12.69 10.25
N VAL A 357 -17.48 -13.57 9.53
CA VAL A 357 -16.42 -14.44 10.08
C VAL A 357 -15.31 -13.60 10.73
N HIS A 358 -14.90 -12.51 10.07
CA HIS A 358 -13.91 -11.62 10.64
C HIS A 358 -14.39 -10.98 11.95
N HIS A 359 -15.62 -10.45 11.97
CA HIS A 359 -16.18 -9.74 13.10
C HIS A 359 -16.44 -10.65 14.31
N PHE A 360 -17.15 -11.77 14.10
CA PHE A 360 -17.63 -12.62 15.19
C PHE A 360 -16.63 -13.68 15.63
N LEU A 361 -15.73 -14.13 14.74
CA LEU A 361 -14.78 -15.21 15.02
C LEU A 361 -13.35 -14.68 15.10
N ILE A 362 -12.80 -14.16 14.00
CA ILE A 362 -11.37 -13.84 13.90
C ILE A 362 -10.95 -12.76 14.90
N ARG A 363 -11.77 -11.71 15.10
CA ARG A 363 -11.47 -10.67 16.09
C ARG A 363 -11.65 -11.14 17.53
N ARG A 364 -12.51 -12.11 17.78
CA ARG A 364 -12.85 -12.61 19.12
C ARG A 364 -11.82 -13.61 19.63
N PHE A 365 -11.32 -14.49 18.77
CA PHE A 365 -10.41 -15.56 19.14
C PHE A 365 -8.96 -15.23 18.74
N ARG A 366 -8.07 -15.15 19.73
CA ARG A 366 -6.65 -14.80 19.52
C ARG A 366 -5.93 -15.72 18.54
N VAL A 367 -6.21 -17.03 18.59
CA VAL A 367 -5.62 -18.01 17.65
C VAL A 367 -6.03 -17.68 16.23
N LEU A 368 -7.33 -17.45 15.97
CA LEU A 368 -7.82 -17.08 14.64
C LEU A 368 -7.30 -15.71 14.19
N ALA A 369 -7.13 -14.74 15.10
CA ALA A 369 -6.51 -13.45 14.78
C ALA A 369 -5.05 -13.58 14.33
N VAL A 370 -4.30 -14.52 14.92
CA VAL A 370 -2.92 -14.83 14.50
C VAL A 370 -2.93 -15.56 13.17
N VAL A 371 -3.76 -16.59 13.03
CA VAL A 371 -3.80 -17.50 11.89
C VAL A 371 -4.42 -16.88 10.64
N PHE A 372 -5.52 -16.13 10.75
CA PHE A 372 -6.27 -15.57 9.61
C PHE A 372 -6.25 -14.04 9.55
N ASN A 373 -5.44 -13.38 10.39
CA ASN A 373 -5.23 -11.93 10.30
C ASN A 373 -3.79 -11.49 10.63
N GLY A 374 -2.87 -12.43 10.88
CA GLY A 374 -1.46 -12.13 11.09
C GLY A 374 -1.17 -11.25 12.32
N LYS A 375 -2.12 -11.09 13.25
CA LYS A 375 -1.99 -10.19 14.41
C LYS A 375 -1.08 -10.77 15.49
N ILE A 376 0.22 -10.58 15.32
CA ILE A 376 1.25 -11.11 16.24
C ILE A 376 1.91 -9.98 17.03
N ALA A 377 1.85 -10.07 18.35
CA ALA A 377 2.54 -9.16 19.27
C ALA A 377 3.89 -9.76 19.72
N LEU A 378 5.01 -9.28 19.15
CA LEU A 378 6.34 -9.87 19.36
C LEU A 378 7.43 -8.86 19.78
N GLY A 379 7.55 -8.56 21.08
CA GLY A 379 8.55 -7.63 21.63
C GLY A 379 8.09 -6.18 21.70
N LYS A 380 8.94 -5.27 22.18
CA LYS A 380 8.64 -3.83 22.28
C LYS A 380 9.32 -3.04 21.14
N PRO A 381 8.73 -1.93 20.64
CA PRO A 381 9.42 -1.00 19.73
C PRO A 381 10.73 -0.53 20.35
N SER A 382 11.74 -0.22 19.54
CA SER A 382 13.01 0.33 20.03
C SER A 382 12.92 1.85 20.09
N PRO A 383 12.70 2.49 21.25
CA PRO A 383 12.43 3.93 21.34
C PRO A 383 13.62 4.75 20.83
N ALA A 384 14.83 4.38 21.27
CA ALA A 384 16.08 5.04 20.90
C ALA A 384 16.38 5.05 19.39
N ARG A 385 15.88 4.08 18.60
CA ARG A 385 16.09 4.06 17.14
C ARG A 385 15.09 4.93 16.38
N PHE A 386 13.86 4.96 16.87
CA PHE A 386 12.85 5.86 16.33
C PHE A 386 13.23 7.32 16.60
N GLU A 387 13.86 7.59 17.75
CA GLU A 387 14.35 8.92 18.13
C GLU A 387 15.72 9.29 17.54
N ALA A 388 16.68 8.37 17.44
CA ALA A 388 17.97 8.68 16.79
C ALA A 388 17.83 8.90 15.27
N ARG A 389 16.81 8.33 14.64
CA ARG A 389 16.45 8.61 13.23
C ARG A 389 15.31 9.63 13.09
N ARG A 390 14.86 10.24 14.20
CA ARG A 390 13.95 11.41 14.21
C ARG A 390 14.54 12.71 13.65
N PRO A 391 15.86 12.93 13.46
CA PRO A 391 16.30 14.13 12.74
C PRO A 391 15.74 14.23 11.31
N ALA A 392 15.25 13.12 10.74
CA ALA A 392 14.49 13.07 9.48
C ALA A 392 12.95 13.04 9.67
N LEU A 393 12.46 13.22 10.90
CA LEU A 393 11.07 12.98 11.31
C LEU A 393 10.48 14.10 12.21
N ALA A 394 11.32 14.93 12.83
CA ALA A 394 10.94 15.84 13.92
C ALA A 394 11.31 17.32 13.71
N ALA A 395 11.66 17.75 12.49
CA ALA A 395 11.65 19.19 12.17
C ALA A 395 10.20 19.73 11.97
N ASP A 396 9.18 18.88 12.13
CA ASP A 396 7.92 19.00 11.38
C ASP A 396 6.65 18.93 12.23
N ALA A 397 6.72 19.24 13.53
CA ALA A 397 5.53 19.26 14.41
C ALA A 397 5.08 20.68 14.84
N THR A 398 5.79 21.74 14.44
CA THR A 398 5.48 23.12 14.88
C THR A 398 5.11 24.09 13.76
N ALA A 399 5.06 23.65 12.50
CA ALA A 399 4.57 24.50 11.41
C ALA A 399 3.16 24.05 10.98
N PRO A 400 2.10 24.83 11.25
CA PRO A 400 0.81 24.57 10.61
C PRO A 400 1.00 24.69 9.09
N LEU A 401 0.71 23.60 8.37
CA LEU A 401 0.61 23.54 6.91
C LEU A 401 -0.38 24.61 6.43
N ARG A 402 0.14 25.78 6.04
CA ARG A 402 -0.66 26.83 5.39
C ARG A 402 -1.09 26.32 4.02
N LEU A 403 -2.39 26.15 3.84
CA LEU A 403 -3.00 25.91 2.53
C LEU A 403 -2.79 27.16 1.64
N PRO A 404 -2.41 27.03 0.36
CA PRO A 404 -2.35 28.17 -0.55
C PRO A 404 -3.77 28.67 -0.79
N GLY A 405 -4.11 29.86 -0.29
CA GLY A 405 -5.42 30.48 -0.50
C GLY A 405 -5.98 31.28 0.68
N GLN A 406 -5.44 31.15 1.88
CA GLN A 406 -5.79 32.05 2.98
C GLN A 406 -4.89 33.29 2.94
N ARG A 407 -5.36 34.36 2.31
CA ARG A 407 -4.82 35.72 2.54
C ARG A 407 -5.03 36.04 4.01
N SER A 408 -3.94 36.33 4.73
CA SER A 408 -4.02 36.87 6.09
C SER A 408 -4.61 38.28 5.99
N ALA A 409 -5.90 38.42 6.29
CA ALA A 409 -6.49 39.71 6.62
C ALA A 409 -6.00 40.11 8.02
N SER A 410 -4.82 40.74 8.11
CA SER A 410 -4.43 41.65 9.18
C SER A 410 -2.98 42.07 8.98
N ARG A 411 -2.76 43.21 8.31
CA ARG A 411 -1.61 44.11 8.54
C ARG A 411 -1.75 45.36 7.65
N ASP A 412 -2.82 46.11 7.92
CA ASP A 412 -2.84 47.56 7.71
C ASP A 412 -3.18 48.17 9.07
N GLN A 413 -2.14 48.41 9.86
CA GLN A 413 -2.18 49.36 10.97
C GLN A 413 -0.88 50.17 10.94
N PRO A 414 -0.94 51.50 10.82
CA PRO A 414 0.22 52.39 10.79
C PRO A 414 0.90 52.48 12.18
N PRO A 415 2.17 52.92 12.25
CA PRO A 415 2.95 52.88 13.48
C PRO A 415 2.38 53.83 14.53
N ALA A 416 2.04 53.29 15.71
CA ALA A 416 1.56 54.07 16.84
C ALA A 416 2.69 54.90 17.46
N ALA A 417 2.45 56.20 17.51
CA ALA A 417 3.24 57.22 18.20
C ALA A 417 3.22 57.04 19.73
N ALA A 418 4.25 57.60 20.36
CA ALA A 418 4.48 57.63 21.80
C ALA A 418 3.25 58.13 22.61
N PRO A 419 3.05 57.63 23.84
CA PRO A 419 1.93 58.04 24.66
C PRO A 419 2.19 59.42 25.27
N GLY A 420 1.39 60.40 24.87
CA GLY A 420 1.35 61.72 25.47
C GLY A 420 -0.08 62.17 25.73
N ARG A 421 -0.34 62.49 27.01
CA ARG A 421 -1.39 63.39 27.57
C ARG A 421 -2.71 62.77 28.03
N GLY A 422 -2.78 62.55 29.35
CA GLY A 422 -3.97 62.88 30.16
C GLY A 422 -3.61 64.11 31.02
N GLY A 423 -4.43 65.15 30.98
CA GLY A 423 -4.10 66.48 31.52
C GLY A 423 -4.51 66.73 32.97
N ASP A 424 -3.95 67.80 33.53
CA ASP A 424 -4.62 68.70 34.49
C ASP A 424 -3.92 70.08 34.43
N PRO A 425 -4.63 71.22 34.25
CA PRO A 425 -4.02 72.54 34.12
C PRO A 425 -4.26 73.39 35.37
N TYR A 426 -3.29 73.44 36.31
CA TYR A 426 -3.16 74.63 37.18
C TYR A 426 -1.80 74.67 37.90
N ARG A 427 -1.21 75.88 37.93
CA ARG A 427 -0.15 76.41 38.83
C ARG A 427 1.27 76.64 38.27
N ARG A 428 1.43 77.90 37.87
CA ARG A 428 2.36 78.92 38.43
C ARG A 428 3.88 78.67 38.41
N ARG A 429 4.52 79.60 37.68
CA ARG A 429 5.65 80.48 38.06
C ARG A 429 6.96 79.82 38.52
N GLY A 430 7.98 80.04 37.70
CA GLY A 430 9.08 80.94 38.10
C GLY A 430 10.43 80.29 38.45
N GLY A 431 11.47 80.69 37.71
CA GLY A 431 12.73 81.09 38.34
C GLY A 431 13.90 80.10 38.31
N ARG A 432 14.91 80.48 37.50
CA ARG A 432 16.35 80.56 37.82
C ARG A 432 17.16 79.29 38.16
N HIS A 433 18.16 79.09 37.28
CA HIS A 433 19.61 78.95 37.52
C HIS A 433 20.21 77.92 38.50
N ARG A 434 21.23 77.24 37.93
CA ARG A 434 22.53 76.80 38.46
C ARG A 434 22.61 75.51 39.30
N ALA A 435 23.16 74.49 38.65
CA ALA A 435 24.45 73.81 38.96
C ALA A 435 24.57 73.05 40.33
N PRO A 436 25.67 72.29 40.58
CA PRO A 436 25.67 70.83 40.39
C PRO A 436 26.25 70.03 41.59
N LYS A 437 26.40 68.71 41.38
CA LYS A 437 27.14 67.70 42.20
C LYS A 437 26.37 67.21 43.45
N ALA A 438 26.41 65.94 43.81
CA ALA A 438 27.38 64.87 43.51
C ALA A 438 26.69 63.55 43.12
#